data_AF-A0A661CWH5-F1
#
_entry.id   AF-A0A661CWH5-F1
#
_cell.length_a   1.000
_cell.length_b   1.000
_cell.length_c   1.000
_cell.angle_alpha   90.00
_cell.angle_beta   90.00
_cell.angle_gamma   90.00
#
_symmetry.space_group_name_H-M   'P 1'
#
loop_
_entity.id
_entity.type
_entity.pdbx_description
1 polymer ?
#
loop_
_entity_poly.entity_id
_entity_poly.type
_entity_poly.pdbx_seq_one_letter_code
_entity_poly.pdbx_strand_id
1 'polypeptide(L)' 'MEENYAFKMEDYLGDGVYATFDGYAITLDLRGQDCTTVIVLDPEVVKRFINFNNRVEEVKNVS' A
#
# COMPACT_ATOMS: atom_id res chain seq x y z
N MET A 1 7.02 -31.46 -0.62
CA MET A 1 6.95 -30.20 0.13
C MET A 1 6.17 -29.25 -0.77
N GLU A 2 4.86 -29.15 -0.55
CA GLU A 2 4.05 -28.15 -1.24
C GLU A 2 4.30 -26.82 -0.53
N GLU A 3 5.06 -25.94 -1.18
CA GLU A 3 5.15 -24.55 -0.76
C GLU A 3 3.75 -23.95 -0.91
N ASN A 4 3.12 -23.62 0.23
CA ASN A 4 1.92 -22.80 0.24
C ASN A 4 2.28 -21.43 -0.34
N TYR A 5 2.16 -21.29 -1.65
CA TYR A 5 2.08 -19.99 -2.32
C TYR A 5 0.78 -19.37 -1.83
N ALA A 6 0.84 -18.68 -0.69
CA ALA A 6 -0.20 -17.75 -0.31
C ALA A 6 -0.31 -16.79 -1.49
N PHE A 7 -1.43 -16.88 -2.21
CA PHE A 7 -1.72 -16.07 -3.37
C PHE A 7 -1.65 -14.61 -2.91
N LYS A 8 -0.53 -13.94 -3.16
CA LYS A 8 -0.35 -12.52 -2.82
C LYS A 8 -1.34 -11.76 -3.68
N MET A 9 -2.44 -11.34 -3.08
CA MET A 9 -3.37 -10.44 -3.75
C MET A 9 -2.65 -9.10 -3.92
N GLU A 10 -2.42 -8.74 -5.18
CA GLU A 10 -1.90 -7.44 -5.57
C GLU A 10 -3.05 -6.53 -5.99
N ASP A 11 -3.10 -5.34 -5.37
CA ASP A 11 -4.05 -4.30 -5.73
C ASP A 11 -3.34 -3.25 -6.59
N TYR A 12 -3.90 -2.95 -7.76
CA TYR A 12 -3.41 -1.86 -8.62
C TYR A 12 -3.97 -0.52 -8.15
N LEU A 13 -3.08 0.43 -7.82
CA LEU A 13 -3.44 1.74 -7.27
C LEU A 13 -3.50 2.87 -8.31
N GLY A 14 -3.08 2.61 -9.55
CA GLY A 14 -2.92 3.63 -10.59
C GLY A 14 -1.45 3.97 -10.86
N ASP A 15 -1.18 4.61 -12.00
CA ASP A 15 0.14 5.13 -12.40
C ASP A 15 1.31 4.11 -12.31
N GLY A 16 1.01 2.84 -12.59
CA GLY A 16 2.01 1.76 -12.51
C GLY A 16 2.35 1.31 -11.08
N VAL A 17 1.61 1.77 -10.06
CA VAL A 17 1.82 1.41 -8.66
C VAL A 17 0.95 0.21 -8.27
N TYR A 18 1.59 -0.80 -7.68
CA TYR A 18 0.95 -2.02 -7.19
C TYR A 18 1.21 -2.16 -5.69
N ALA A 19 0.19 -2.55 -4.93
CA ALA A 19 0.30 -2.80 -3.50
C ALA A 19 0.12 -4.29 -3.20
N THR A 20 0.98 -4.84 -2.34
CA THR A 20 0.85 -6.20 -1.81
C THR A 20 0.81 -6.15 -0.29
N PHE A 21 -0.11 -6.88 0.34
CA PHE A 21 -0.09 -7.11 1.78
C PHE A 21 0.35 -8.55 2.09
N ASP A 22 1.39 -8.71 2.90
CA ASP A 22 1.94 -10.02 3.27
C ASP A 22 1.55 -10.49 4.69
N GLY A 23 0.66 -9.74 5.35
CA GLY A 23 0.24 -10.01 6.73
C GLY A 23 0.98 -9.18 7.77
N TYR A 24 2.12 -8.56 7.42
CA TYR A 24 2.89 -7.71 8.33
C TYR A 24 3.08 -6.29 7.78
N ALA A 25 3.36 -6.16 6.49
CA ALA A 25 3.62 -4.89 5.85
C ALA A 25 2.89 -4.77 4.50
N ILE A 26 2.74 -3.52 4.05
CA ILE A 26 2.29 -3.23 2.69
C ILE A 26 3.52 -2.89 1.86
N THR A 27 3.70 -3.60 0.76
CA THR A 27 4.77 -3.35 -0.20
C THR A 27 4.21 -2.66 -1.43
N LEU A 28 4.78 -1.51 -1.80
CA LEU A 28 4.49 -0.81 -3.04
C LEU A 28 5.56 -1.10 -4.08
N ASP A 29 5.13 -1.60 -5.24
CA ASP A 29 5.95 -1.89 -6.41
C ASP A 29 5.61 -0.88 -7.52
N LEU A 30 6.61 -0.08 -7.93
CA LEU A 30 6.43 1.01 -8.90
C LEU A 30 6.84 0.56 -10.30
N ARG A 31 5.96 -0.18 -10.96
CA ARG A 31 6.22 -0.71 -12.29
C ARG A 31 6.14 0.39 -13.35
N GLY A 32 7.20 0.53 -14.14
CA GLY A 32 7.23 1.46 -15.29
C GLY A 32 7.77 2.85 -15.00
N GLN A 33 8.10 3.19 -13.75
CA GLN A 33 8.90 4.38 -13.42
C GLN A 33 10.36 4.02 -13.16
N ASP A 34 10.59 2.99 -12.35
CA ASP A 34 11.86 2.27 -12.27
C ASP A 34 11.57 0.83 -11.81
N CYS A 35 12.24 -0.18 -12.36
CA CYS A 35 11.91 -1.59 -12.07
C CYS A 35 12.47 -2.09 -10.71
N THR A 36 12.86 -1.18 -9.81
CA THR A 36 13.73 -1.50 -8.66
C THR A 36 13.26 -0.92 -7.34
N THR A 37 12.41 0.10 -7.36
CA THR A 37 11.97 0.80 -6.16
C THR A 37 10.80 0.04 -5.55
N VAL A 38 11.08 -0.52 -4.39
CA VAL A 38 10.12 -1.19 -3.53
C VAL A 38 10.01 -0.38 -2.24
N ILE A 39 8.81 0.11 -1.93
CA ILE A 39 8.55 0.83 -0.68
C ILE A 39 7.80 -0.10 0.26
N VAL A 40 8.38 -0.39 1.42
CA VAL A 40 7.71 -1.15 2.47
C VAL A 40 7.14 -0.17 3.49
N LEU A 41 5.82 -0.22 3.69
CA LEU A 41 5.11 0.61 4.65
C LEU A 41 5.04 -0.12 5.98
N ASP A 42 5.86 0.33 6.94
CA ASP A 42 5.78 -0.11 8.32
C ASP A 42 4.48 0.35 8.99
N PRO A 43 4.03 -0.33 10.07
CA PRO A 43 2.78 0.01 10.76
C PRO A 43 2.65 1.47 11.21
N GLU A 44 3.75 2.11 11.64
CA GLU A 44 3.73 3.54 12.03
C GLU A 44 3.50 4.46 10.82
N VAL A 45 4.03 4.10 9.64
CA VAL A 45 3.77 4.83 8.39
C VAL A 45 2.30 4.69 8.00
N VAL A 46 1.75 3.47 8.06
CA VAL A 46 0.32 3.22 7.80
C VAL A 46 -0.57 4.03 8.75
N LYS A 47 -0.23 4.07 10.04
CA LYS A 47 -0.94 4.89 11.03
C LYS A 47 -0.97 6.37 10.67
N ARG A 48 0.14 6.92 10.15
CA ARG A 48 0.20 8.31 9.69
C ARG A 48 -0.69 8.56 8.47
N PHE A 49 -0.73 7.62 7.53
CA PHE A 49 -1.63 7.69 6.37
C PHE A 49 -3.11 7.68 6.77
N ILE A 50 -3.50 6.80 7.70
CA ILE A 50 -4.89 6.76 8.22
C ILE A 50 -5.26 8.10 8.86
N ASN A 51 -4.38 8.66 9.69
CA ASN A 51 -4.60 9.96 10.32
C ASN A 51 -4.75 11.09 9.29
N PHE A 52 -3.96 11.06 8.22
CA PHE A 52 -4.11 12.00 7.12
C PHE A 52 -5.47 11.85 6.44
N ASN A 53 -5.89 10.62 6.13
CA ASN A 53 -7.18 10.37 5.49
C ASN A 53 -8.35 10.88 6.35
N ASN A 54 -8.33 10.63 7.66
CA ASN A 54 -9.35 11.13 8.58
C ASN A 54 -9.46 12.66 8.53
N ARG A 55 -8.33 13.38 8.49
CA ARG A 55 -8.32 14.86 8.37
C ARG A 55 -8.92 15.34 7.06
N VAL A 56 -8.67 14.63 5.96
CA VAL A 56 -9.25 14.97 4.65
C VAL A 56 -10.77 14.81 4.67
N GLU A 57 -11.26 13.71 5.25
CA GLU A 57 -12.70 13.45 5.37
C GLU A 57 -13.38 14.47 6.30
N GLU A 58 -12.73 14.89 7.39
CA GLU A 58 -13.23 15.97 8.25
C GLU A 58 -13.43 17.28 7.46
N VAL A 59 -12.48 17.66 6.61
CA VAL A 59 -12.61 18.87 5.77
C VAL A 59 -13.76 18.74 4.77
N LYS A 60 -13.92 17.57 4.15
CA LYS A 60 -14.99 17.33 3.18
C LYS A 60 -16.38 17.38 3.82
N ASN A 61 -16.54 16.89 5.04
CA ASN A 61 -17.83 16.88 5.75
C ASN A 61 -18.23 18.24 6.33
N VAL A 62 -17.32 19.23 6.29
CA VAL A 62 -17.57 20.62 6.70
C VAL A 62 -17.91 21.52 5.49
N SER A 63 -17.77 21.00 4.27
CA SER A 63 -18.09 21.68 3.00
C SER A 63 -19.48 21.31 2.49
#